data_AF-A0A7X1TK90-F1
#
_entry.id   AF-A0A7X1TK90-F1
#
_cell.length_a   1.000
_cell.length_b   1.000
_cell.length_c   1.000
_cell.angle_alpha   90.00
_cell.angle_beta   90.00
_cell.angle_gamma   90.00
#
_symmetry.space_group_name_H-M   'P 1'
#
loop_
_entity.id
_entity.type
_entity.pdbx_description
1 polymer ?
#
loop_
_entity_poly.entity_id
_entity_poly.type
_entity_poly.pdbx_seq_one_letter_code
_entity_poly.pdbx_strand_id
1 'polypeptide(L)'
;MQHLINRAVVAAILFDPKVAETLLEIPDAALGRMFKNHLCKVVGQAMVYGIDLPALREEEERLRERVKRASKRAPEHEPLPGPNKANVARYPLVLQGKVLRVHDFCMAAGITEKKLDKFVDSGRMFRVYFGPEAYCPAFFLSSMIFRDDFKNVIRGLGKTDPWVMFDFFTTPIESLGGATPLQRLSVEDVEPVVEEAKSFAEQYAQLYASAQGDS
;
A
#
# COMPACT_ATOMS: atom_id res chain seq x y z
N MET A 1 21.56 -9.51 -5.14
CA MET A 1 21.25 -8.26 -5.89
C MET A 1 21.55 -8.42 -7.37
N GLN A 2 22.78 -8.82 -7.75
CA GLN A 2 23.17 -9.07 -9.16
C GLN A 2 22.23 -10.02 -9.93
N HIS A 3 21.79 -11.10 -9.30
CA HIS A 3 20.86 -12.06 -9.93
C HIS A 3 19.47 -11.48 -10.26
N LEU A 4 18.99 -10.46 -9.52
CA LEU A 4 17.71 -9.82 -9.79
C LEU A 4 17.83 -8.85 -10.97
N ILE A 5 18.92 -8.09 -11.01
CA ILE A 5 19.24 -7.20 -12.13
C ILE A 5 19.41 -8.01 -13.42
N ASN A 6 20.15 -9.13 -13.38
CA ASN A 6 20.29 -10.00 -14.55
C ASN A 6 18.94 -10.51 -15.07
N ARG A 7 17.99 -10.86 -14.20
CA ARG A 7 16.65 -11.31 -14.61
C ARG A 7 15.82 -10.18 -15.23
N ALA A 8 15.89 -8.98 -14.65
CA ALA A 8 15.21 -7.81 -15.21
C ALA A 8 15.78 -7.44 -16.59
N VAL A 9 17.10 -7.50 -16.77
CA VAL A 9 17.79 -7.26 -18.05
C VAL A 9 17.40 -8.30 -19.09
N VAL A 10 17.41 -9.60 -18.74
CA VAL A 10 16.97 -10.67 -19.65
C VAL A 10 15.51 -10.47 -20.06
N ALA A 11 14.62 -10.12 -19.12
CA ALA A 11 13.21 -9.86 -19.42
C ALA A 11 13.02 -8.66 -20.35
N ALA A 12 13.77 -7.57 -20.16
CA ALA A 12 13.73 -6.40 -21.03
C ALA A 12 14.14 -6.74 -22.47
N ILE A 13 15.23 -7.50 -22.64
CA ILE A 13 15.73 -7.94 -23.96
C ILE A 13 14.74 -8.88 -24.67
N LEU A 14 14.13 -9.81 -23.92
CA LEU A 14 13.16 -10.76 -24.47
C LEU A 14 11.84 -10.09 -24.90
N PHE A 15 11.48 -8.97 -24.26
CA PHE A 15 10.27 -8.21 -24.59
C PHE A 15 10.47 -7.36 -25.84
N ASP A 16 11.53 -6.54 -25.88
CA ASP A 16 11.94 -5.82 -27.08
C ASP A 16 13.42 -5.43 -27.00
N PRO A 17 14.30 -6.05 -27.81
CA PRO A 17 15.73 -5.78 -27.77
C PRO A 17 16.09 -4.34 -28.18
N LYS A 18 15.33 -3.69 -29.07
CA LYS A 18 15.57 -2.29 -29.46
C LYS A 18 15.20 -1.31 -28.36
N VAL A 19 14.12 -1.61 -27.62
CA VAL A 19 13.76 -0.81 -26.44
C VAL A 19 14.79 -1.00 -25.32
N ALA A 20 15.34 -2.21 -25.15
CA ALA A 20 16.42 -2.44 -24.20
C ALA A 20 17.69 -1.62 -24.50
N GLU A 21 18.03 -1.41 -25.79
CA GLU A 21 19.13 -0.53 -26.20
C GLU A 21 18.87 0.93 -25.84
N THR A 22 17.66 1.44 -26.07
CA THR A 22 17.31 2.82 -25.68
C THR A 22 17.36 3.08 -24.17
N LEU A 23 17.24 2.04 -23.32
CA LEU A 23 17.45 2.18 -21.87
C LEU A 23 18.91 2.50 -21.52
N LEU A 24 19.88 2.11 -22.36
CA LEU A 24 21.31 2.40 -22.17
C LEU A 24 21.65 3.86 -22.49
N GLU A 25 20.82 4.53 -23.29
CA GLU A 25 21.00 5.95 -23.62
C GLU A 25 20.50 6.88 -22.52
N ILE A 26 19.75 6.33 -21.55
CA ILE A 26 19.21 7.09 -20.42
C ILE A 26 20.31 7.26 -19.36
N PRO A 27 20.56 8.47 -18.83
CA PRO A 27 21.52 8.67 -17.74
C PRO A 27 21.20 7.80 -16.52
N ASP A 28 22.21 7.18 -15.90
CA ASP A 28 22.06 6.22 -14.79
C ASP A 28 21.13 6.70 -13.67
N ALA A 29 21.25 7.96 -13.28
CA ALA A 29 20.42 8.54 -12.23
C ALA A 29 18.95 8.68 -12.68
N ALA A 30 18.70 8.97 -13.96
CA ALA A 30 17.36 9.04 -14.53
C ALA A 30 16.75 7.65 -14.70
N LEU A 31 17.53 6.68 -15.21
CA LEU A 31 17.12 5.29 -15.34
C LEU A 31 16.77 4.69 -13.97
N GLY A 32 17.63 4.90 -12.97
CA GLY A 32 17.40 4.45 -11.60
C GLY A 32 16.15 5.05 -10.97
N ARG A 33 15.81 6.31 -11.27
CA ARG A 33 14.56 6.94 -10.83
C ARG A 33 13.35 6.33 -11.53
N MET A 34 13.40 6.17 -12.85
CA MET A 34 12.32 5.57 -13.63
C MET A 34 12.02 4.14 -13.19
N PHE A 35 13.06 3.34 -13.01
CA PHE A 35 12.95 1.96 -12.56
C PHE A 35 12.29 1.85 -11.18
N LYS A 36 12.75 2.65 -10.20
CA LYS A 36 12.16 2.69 -8.85
C LYS A 36 10.69 3.14 -8.88
N ASN A 37 10.38 4.18 -9.64
CA ASN A 37 9.01 4.69 -9.76
C ASN A 37 8.07 3.65 -10.38
N HIS A 38 8.55 2.91 -11.38
CA HIS A 38 7.75 1.87 -12.03
C HIS A 38 7.55 0.65 -11.11
N LEU A 39 8.58 0.28 -10.34
CA LEU A 39 8.45 -0.75 -9.31
C LEU A 39 7.34 -0.41 -8.30
N CYS A 40 7.31 0.84 -7.82
CA CYS A 40 6.27 1.32 -6.91
C CYS A 40 4.86 1.25 -7.53
N LYS A 41 4.73 1.58 -8.83
CA LYS A 41 3.44 1.48 -9.54
C LYS A 41 2.95 0.04 -9.64
N VAL A 42 3.81 -0.89 -10.01
CA VAL A 42 3.47 -2.31 -10.11
C VAL A 42 3.09 -2.88 -8.75
N VAL A 43 3.78 -2.48 -7.68
CA VAL A 43 3.43 -2.86 -6.30
C VAL A 43 2.05 -2.32 -5.91
N GLY A 44 1.74 -1.07 -6.23
CA GLY A 44 0.41 -0.49 -6.00
C GLY A 44 -0.69 -1.20 -6.79
N GLN A 45 -0.43 -1.58 -8.05
CA GLN A 45 -1.36 -2.35 -8.88
C GLN A 45 -1.62 -3.74 -8.29
N ALA A 46 -0.58 -4.44 -7.83
CA ALA A 46 -0.73 -5.75 -7.19
C ALA A 46 -1.62 -5.68 -5.94
N MET A 47 -1.54 -4.60 -5.15
CA MET A 47 -2.43 -4.39 -4.01
C MET A 47 -3.88 -4.17 -4.41
N VAL A 48 -4.13 -3.42 -5.48
CA VAL A 48 -5.50 -3.22 -6.01
C VAL A 48 -6.12 -4.54 -6.45
N TYR A 49 -5.32 -5.44 -7.05
CA TYR A 49 -5.79 -6.77 -7.46
C TYR A 49 -5.82 -7.80 -6.32
N GLY A 50 -5.48 -7.44 -5.07
CA GLY A 50 -5.37 -8.39 -3.97
C GLY A 50 -4.29 -9.46 -4.21
N ILE A 51 -3.34 -9.19 -5.10
CA ILE A 51 -2.19 -10.05 -5.34
C ILE A 51 -1.26 -9.86 -4.15
N ASP A 52 -1.27 -10.84 -3.26
CA ASP A 52 -0.39 -10.89 -2.12
C ASP A 52 1.05 -11.17 -2.60
N LEU A 53 1.78 -10.11 -2.91
CA LEU A 53 3.19 -10.16 -3.32
C LEU A 53 4.06 -10.91 -2.30
N PRO A 54 3.84 -10.79 -0.97
CA PRO A 54 4.36 -11.71 0.03
C PRO A 54 4.05 -13.19 -0.23
N ALA A 55 2.80 -13.55 -0.55
CA ALA A 55 2.43 -14.93 -0.89
C ALA A 55 3.12 -15.42 -2.17
N LEU A 56 3.28 -14.58 -3.19
CA LEU A 56 4.06 -14.94 -4.39
C LEU A 56 5.56 -15.10 -4.09
N ARG A 57 6.09 -14.32 -3.15
CA ARG A 57 7.47 -14.47 -2.65
C ARG A 57 7.62 -15.74 -1.83
N GLU A 58 6.65 -16.07 -0.98
CA GLU A 58 6.61 -17.33 -0.24
C GLU A 58 6.42 -18.53 -1.17
N GLU A 59 5.63 -18.42 -2.24
CA GLU A 59 5.47 -19.42 -3.30
C GLU A 59 6.77 -19.61 -4.08
N GLU A 60 7.46 -18.51 -4.45
CA GLU A 60 8.78 -18.54 -5.11
C GLU A 60 9.86 -19.11 -4.17
N GLU A 61 9.84 -18.74 -2.89
CA GLU A 61 10.74 -19.29 -1.86
C GLU A 61 10.43 -20.77 -1.60
N ARG A 62 9.16 -21.19 -1.55
CA ARG A 62 8.76 -22.61 -1.47
C ARG A 62 9.18 -23.39 -2.70
N LEU A 63 9.09 -22.81 -3.90
CA LEU A 63 9.58 -23.41 -5.15
C LEU A 63 11.11 -23.51 -5.13
N ARG A 64 11.82 -22.46 -4.70
CA ARG A 64 13.28 -22.48 -4.52
C ARG A 64 13.72 -23.44 -3.43
N GLU A 65 12.97 -23.57 -2.35
CA GLU A 65 13.21 -24.53 -1.27
C GLU A 65 12.88 -25.96 -1.72
N ARG A 66 11.87 -26.19 -2.55
CA ARG A 66 11.64 -27.50 -3.21
C ARG A 66 12.80 -27.88 -4.13
N VAL A 67 13.37 -26.92 -4.86
CA VAL A 67 14.55 -27.11 -5.71
C VAL A 67 15.83 -27.29 -4.88
N LYS A 68 16.00 -26.57 -3.76
CA LYS A 68 17.14 -26.69 -2.84
C LYS A 68 17.09 -27.95 -1.97
N ARG A 69 15.92 -28.41 -1.55
CA ARG A 69 15.74 -29.65 -0.77
C ARG A 69 16.12 -30.91 -1.56
N ALA A 70 16.25 -30.80 -2.89
CA ALA A 70 16.89 -31.82 -3.73
C ALA A 70 18.44 -31.83 -3.62
N SER A 71 19.05 -30.96 -2.81
CA SER A 71 20.49 -30.91 -2.52
C SER A 71 20.78 -30.44 -1.08
N LYS A 72 20.78 -31.39 -0.14
CA LYS A 72 21.48 -31.47 1.18
C LYS A 72 21.38 -30.31 2.24
N ARG A 73 20.79 -30.68 3.40
CA ARG A 73 21.01 -30.43 4.89
C ARG A 73 21.60 -29.10 5.48
N ALA A 74 20.76 -28.40 6.28
CA ALA A 74 20.85 -27.75 7.66
C ALA A 74 22.10 -27.00 8.21
N PRO A 75 22.05 -26.14 9.27
CA PRO A 75 20.96 -25.32 9.89
C PRO A 75 21.31 -23.83 10.32
N GLU A 76 20.24 -23.05 10.59
CA GLU A 76 19.92 -21.99 11.61
C GLU A 76 20.88 -20.88 12.13
N HIS A 77 20.36 -19.62 12.24
CA HIS A 77 20.53 -18.75 13.44
C HIS A 77 19.57 -17.54 13.55
N GLU A 78 19.31 -17.13 14.81
CA GLU A 78 18.28 -16.23 15.38
C GLU A 78 18.65 -14.72 15.49
N PRO A 79 17.70 -13.82 15.91
CA PRO A 79 17.69 -12.35 15.67
C PRO A 79 18.14 -11.50 16.88
N LEU A 80 18.26 -10.15 16.78
CA LEU A 80 18.25 -9.10 17.85
C LEU A 80 18.49 -7.67 17.24
N PRO A 81 18.38 -6.47 17.92
CA PRO A 81 17.27 -5.82 18.67
C PRO A 81 17.03 -4.27 18.45
N GLY A 82 15.77 -3.79 18.57
CA GLY A 82 15.23 -2.45 19.04
C GLY A 82 15.69 -1.07 18.47
N PRO A 83 15.02 0.10 18.74
CA PRO A 83 13.72 0.39 19.42
C PRO A 83 12.77 1.40 18.69
N ASN A 84 11.44 1.27 18.83
CA ASN A 84 10.51 2.27 19.43
C ASN A 84 9.05 1.74 19.39
N LYS A 85 8.43 1.59 20.58
CA LYS A 85 7.20 0.81 20.80
C LYS A 85 5.93 1.67 20.69
N ALA A 86 5.49 1.94 19.46
CA ALA A 86 4.10 2.36 19.24
C ALA A 86 3.45 1.77 17.98
N ASN A 87 4.22 1.31 16.98
CA ASN A 87 3.63 0.75 15.75
C ASN A 87 4.56 -0.24 15.02
N VAL A 88 5.30 -1.10 15.75
CA VAL A 88 6.21 -2.10 15.14
C VAL A 88 5.45 -3.02 14.17
N ALA A 89 4.21 -3.38 14.50
CA ALA A 89 3.34 -4.20 13.66
C ALA A 89 3.00 -3.55 12.30
N ARG A 90 3.07 -2.22 12.19
CA ARG A 90 2.72 -1.49 10.97
C ARG A 90 3.95 -1.12 10.13
N TYR A 91 5.17 -1.19 10.67
CA TYR A 91 6.41 -0.93 9.91
C TYR A 91 6.54 -1.76 8.62
N PRO A 92 6.09 -3.03 8.56
CA PRO A 92 6.02 -3.77 7.30
C PRO A 92 5.20 -3.07 6.20
N LEU A 93 4.18 -2.28 6.54
CA LEU A 93 3.37 -1.53 5.56
C LEU A 93 4.20 -0.45 4.85
N VAL A 94 5.13 0.17 5.56
CA VAL A 94 6.08 1.14 4.98
C VAL A 94 7.04 0.42 4.03
N LEU A 95 7.61 -0.71 4.47
CA LEU A 95 8.54 -1.51 3.66
C LEU A 95 7.87 -2.09 2.41
N GLN A 96 6.58 -2.44 2.50
CA GLN A 96 5.76 -2.94 1.39
C GLN A 96 5.28 -1.82 0.46
N GLY A 97 5.48 -0.54 0.81
CA GLY A 97 5.00 0.60 0.03
C GLY A 97 3.48 0.79 0.06
N LYS A 98 2.77 0.19 1.03
CA LYS A 98 1.33 0.40 1.27
C LYS A 98 1.02 1.82 1.72
N VAL A 99 2.00 2.45 2.37
CA VAL A 99 1.99 3.85 2.76
C VAL A 99 3.32 4.47 2.35
N LEU A 100 3.28 5.69 1.84
CA LEU A 100 4.43 6.40 1.29
C LEU A 100 4.72 7.65 2.11
N ARG A 101 5.98 8.06 2.20
CA ARG A 101 6.32 9.37 2.75
C ARG A 101 5.66 10.47 1.91
N VAL A 102 5.34 11.59 2.54
CA VAL A 102 4.68 12.74 1.87
C VAL A 102 5.41 13.16 0.60
N HIS A 103 6.74 13.33 0.67
CA HIS A 103 7.56 13.69 -0.47
C HIS A 103 7.40 12.71 -1.65
N ASP A 104 7.51 11.40 -1.37
CA ASP A 104 7.46 10.35 -2.39
C ASP A 104 6.05 10.23 -2.99
N PHE A 105 5.02 10.41 -2.17
CA PHE A 105 3.63 10.45 -2.61
C PHE A 105 3.39 11.64 -3.57
N CYS A 106 3.83 12.84 -3.18
CA CYS A 106 3.69 14.05 -4.01
C CYS A 106 4.36 13.89 -5.37
N MET A 107 5.57 13.33 -5.40
CA MET A 107 6.30 13.02 -6.62
C MET A 107 5.55 12.00 -7.49
N ALA A 108 5.03 10.92 -6.90
CA ALA A 108 4.30 9.89 -7.63
C ALA A 108 2.95 10.39 -8.17
N ALA A 109 2.25 11.23 -7.41
CA ALA A 109 0.97 11.82 -7.77
C ALA A 109 1.09 13.02 -8.73
N GLY A 110 2.30 13.54 -8.95
CA GLY A 110 2.51 14.77 -9.73
C GLY A 110 1.85 16.00 -9.10
N ILE A 111 1.80 16.08 -7.76
CA ILE A 111 1.21 17.20 -7.03
C ILE A 111 2.22 17.81 -6.06
N THR A 112 2.03 19.09 -5.74
CA THR A 112 2.80 19.76 -4.69
C THR A 112 2.28 19.37 -3.31
N GLU A 113 3.12 19.52 -2.27
CA GLU A 113 2.70 19.34 -0.87
C GLU A 113 1.51 20.23 -0.51
N LYS A 114 1.51 21.50 -0.96
CA LYS A 114 0.37 22.42 -0.77
C LYS A 114 -0.94 21.89 -1.38
N LYS A 115 -0.87 21.16 -2.51
CA LYS A 115 -2.05 20.55 -3.13
C LYS A 115 -2.47 19.28 -2.39
N LEU A 116 -1.52 18.53 -1.84
CA LEU A 116 -1.78 17.41 -0.94
C LEU A 116 -2.48 17.89 0.34
N ASP A 117 -2.00 18.96 0.98
CA ASP A 117 -2.65 19.54 2.17
C ASP A 117 -4.10 19.91 1.88
N LYS A 118 -4.38 20.57 0.74
CA LYS A 118 -5.76 20.83 0.30
C LYS A 118 -6.60 19.57 0.16
N PHE A 119 -6.04 18.45 -0.29
CA PHE A 119 -6.77 17.19 -0.37
C PHE A 119 -7.05 16.60 1.00
N VAL A 120 -6.11 16.70 1.93
CA VAL A 120 -6.30 16.29 3.32
C VAL A 120 -7.36 17.17 3.99
N ASP A 121 -7.25 18.49 3.88
CA ASP A 121 -8.18 19.46 4.46
C ASP A 121 -9.61 19.31 3.91
N SER A 122 -9.74 18.99 2.62
CA SER A 122 -11.03 18.75 1.98
C SER A 122 -11.62 17.37 2.24
N GLY A 123 -10.94 16.52 3.02
CA GLY A 123 -11.34 15.15 3.33
C GLY A 123 -11.27 14.19 2.14
N ARG A 124 -10.58 14.56 1.05
CA ARG A 124 -10.37 13.69 -0.12
C ARG A 124 -9.27 12.65 0.11
N MET A 125 -8.45 12.89 1.12
CA MET A 125 -7.34 12.04 1.52
C MET A 125 -7.13 12.15 3.03
N PHE A 126 -6.39 11.21 3.61
CA PHE A 126 -5.88 11.32 4.96
C PHE A 126 -4.42 10.90 5.03
N ARG A 127 -3.76 11.25 6.15
CA ARG A 127 -2.41 10.84 6.48
C ARG A 127 -2.44 9.89 7.67
N VAL A 128 -1.59 8.88 7.62
CA VAL A 128 -1.30 8.02 8.77
C VAL A 128 0.06 8.39 9.33
N TYR A 129 0.27 8.17 10.63
CA TYR A 129 1.46 8.64 11.33
C TYR A 129 2.23 7.47 11.94
N PHE A 130 3.53 7.46 11.72
CA PHE A 130 4.49 6.59 12.42
C PHE A 130 5.40 7.47 13.27
N GLY A 131 5.12 7.52 14.57
CA GLY A 131 5.76 8.49 15.45
C GLY A 131 5.48 9.92 14.93
N PRO A 132 6.49 10.77 14.74
CA PRO A 132 6.30 12.13 14.25
C PRO A 132 6.13 12.22 12.73
N GLU A 133 6.38 11.15 11.98
CA GLU A 133 6.46 11.20 10.52
C GLU A 133 5.12 10.83 9.87
N ALA A 134 4.69 11.66 8.91
CA ALA A 134 3.45 11.50 8.18
C ALA A 134 3.65 10.69 6.90
N TYR A 135 2.71 9.79 6.65
CA TYR A 135 2.66 8.92 5.48
C TYR A 135 1.28 9.03 4.82
N CYS A 136 1.26 8.89 3.50
CA CYS A 136 0.05 8.85 2.68
C CYS A 136 -0.21 7.42 2.21
N PRO A 137 -1.44 6.88 2.39
CA PRO A 137 -1.79 5.59 1.83
C PRO A 137 -1.62 5.55 0.31
N ALA A 138 -0.95 4.52 -0.19
CA ALA A 138 -0.58 4.42 -1.61
C ALA A 138 -1.79 4.21 -2.52
N PHE A 139 -2.90 3.67 -2.00
CA PHE A 139 -4.12 3.45 -2.79
C PHE A 139 -4.76 4.76 -3.31
N PHE A 140 -4.45 5.92 -2.71
CA PHE A 140 -4.86 7.23 -3.24
C PHE A 140 -4.17 7.61 -4.57
N LEU A 141 -3.15 6.85 -4.99
CA LEU A 141 -2.52 7.00 -6.31
C LEU A 141 -3.25 6.20 -7.40
N SER A 142 -4.21 5.36 -7.05
CA SER A 142 -4.96 4.57 -8.03
C SER A 142 -5.82 5.49 -8.91
N SER A 143 -5.75 5.29 -10.23
CA SER A 143 -6.63 5.96 -11.18
C SER A 143 -8.00 5.28 -11.33
N MET A 144 -8.21 4.14 -10.66
CA MET A 144 -9.45 3.38 -10.72
C MET A 144 -10.53 3.89 -9.76
N ILE A 145 -10.20 4.82 -8.85
CA ILE A 145 -11.13 5.37 -7.87
C ILE A 145 -11.07 6.89 -7.97
N PHE A 146 -12.22 7.55 -8.13
CA PHE A 146 -12.25 8.99 -8.21
C PHE A 146 -12.07 9.61 -6.81
N ARG A 147 -11.41 10.77 -6.77
CA ARG A 147 -11.12 11.46 -5.50
C ARG A 147 -12.37 11.87 -4.72
N ASP A 148 -13.47 12.14 -5.43
CA ASP A 148 -14.71 12.52 -4.77
C ASP A 148 -15.44 11.31 -4.15
N ASP A 149 -15.16 10.09 -4.62
CA ASP A 149 -15.65 8.86 -3.97
C ASP A 149 -14.95 8.65 -2.63
N PHE A 150 -13.62 8.80 -2.59
CA PHE A 150 -12.88 8.81 -1.33
C PHE A 150 -13.41 9.87 -0.36
N LYS A 151 -13.74 11.06 -0.85
CA LYS A 151 -14.31 12.13 -0.03
C LYS A 151 -15.62 11.71 0.64
N ASN A 152 -16.50 11.05 -0.11
CA ASN A 152 -17.78 10.60 0.42
C ASN A 152 -17.60 9.55 1.52
N VAL A 153 -16.71 8.59 1.29
CA VAL A 153 -16.43 7.52 2.27
C VAL A 153 -15.72 8.07 3.51
N ILE A 154 -14.67 8.90 3.35
CA ILE A 154 -13.95 9.53 4.48
C ILE A 154 -14.89 10.40 5.31
N ARG A 155 -15.82 11.12 4.67
CA ARG A 155 -16.86 11.87 5.37
C ARG A 155 -17.79 10.95 6.17
N GLY A 156 -18.14 9.78 5.64
CA GLY A 156 -18.90 8.75 6.35
C GLY A 156 -18.15 8.21 7.58
N LEU A 157 -16.84 8.00 7.46
CA LEU A 157 -15.97 7.57 8.57
C LEU A 157 -15.80 8.64 9.67
N GLY A 158 -16.14 9.90 9.39
CA GLY A 158 -16.13 10.98 10.38
C GLY A 158 -14.77 11.20 11.05
N LYS A 159 -14.74 11.24 12.38
CA LYS A 159 -13.53 11.50 13.19
C LYS A 159 -12.76 10.24 13.58
N THR A 160 -12.92 9.16 12.83
CA THR A 160 -12.23 7.89 13.08
C THR A 160 -10.71 8.07 12.99
N ASP A 161 -9.95 7.32 13.81
CA ASP A 161 -8.49 7.36 13.77
C ASP A 161 -7.98 7.02 12.35
N PRO A 162 -6.98 7.74 11.79
CA PRO A 162 -6.53 7.52 10.42
C PRO A 162 -6.01 6.10 10.13
N TRP A 163 -5.46 5.40 11.12
CA TRP A 163 -5.08 4.01 10.92
C TRP A 163 -6.29 3.08 10.89
N VAL A 164 -7.30 3.36 11.70
CA VAL A 164 -8.56 2.63 11.63
C VAL A 164 -9.28 2.89 10.30
N MET A 165 -9.21 4.12 9.76
CA MET A 165 -9.66 4.39 8.39
C MET A 165 -8.88 3.56 7.37
N PHE A 166 -7.56 3.46 7.50
CA PHE A 166 -6.74 2.62 6.62
C PHE A 166 -7.16 1.15 6.69
N ASP A 167 -7.40 0.61 7.89
CA ASP A 167 -7.83 -0.76 8.10
C ASP A 167 -9.22 -0.99 7.49
N PHE A 168 -10.15 -0.05 7.64
CA PHE A 168 -11.46 -0.08 6.96
C PHE A 168 -11.31 -0.25 5.45
N PHE A 169 -10.49 0.57 4.79
CA PHE A 169 -10.33 0.51 3.34
C PHE A 169 -9.69 -0.80 2.83
N THR A 170 -8.86 -1.43 3.66
CA THR A 170 -8.00 -2.56 3.24
C THR A 170 -8.46 -3.92 3.77
N THR A 171 -9.46 -3.95 4.64
CA THR A 171 -9.99 -5.19 5.23
C THR A 171 -11.28 -5.62 4.53
N PRO A 172 -11.45 -6.91 4.21
CA PRO A 172 -12.71 -7.46 3.73
C PRO A 172 -13.87 -7.21 4.71
N ILE A 173 -15.03 -6.80 4.20
CA ILE A 173 -16.22 -6.56 5.01
C ILE A 173 -17.36 -7.48 4.55
N GLU A 174 -17.98 -8.21 5.49
CA GLU A 174 -19.04 -9.18 5.18
C GLU A 174 -20.27 -8.53 4.53
N SER A 175 -20.70 -7.36 5.00
CA SER A 175 -21.82 -6.60 4.43
C SER A 175 -21.56 -6.13 2.98
N LEU A 176 -20.30 -6.04 2.57
CA LEU A 176 -19.88 -5.77 1.20
C LEU A 176 -19.65 -7.05 0.38
N GLY A 177 -20.20 -8.20 0.84
CA GLY A 177 -20.04 -9.50 0.20
C GLY A 177 -18.64 -10.09 0.37
N GLY A 178 -17.92 -9.71 1.43
CA GLY A 178 -16.53 -10.14 1.67
C GLY A 178 -15.50 -9.40 0.82
N ALA A 179 -15.89 -8.33 0.11
CA ALA A 179 -14.96 -7.46 -0.59
C ALA A 179 -14.42 -6.37 0.35
N THR A 180 -13.24 -5.83 0.01
CA THR A 180 -12.73 -4.60 0.64
C THR A 180 -13.46 -3.37 0.07
N PRO A 181 -13.56 -2.27 0.82
CA PRO A 181 -14.03 -0.99 0.29
C PRO A 181 -13.29 -0.53 -0.97
N LEU A 182 -11.96 -0.72 -1.04
CA LEU A 182 -11.18 -0.37 -2.24
C LEU A 182 -11.61 -1.16 -3.47
N GLN A 183 -11.90 -2.46 -3.33
CA GLN A 183 -12.37 -3.28 -4.45
C GLN A 183 -13.74 -2.81 -4.95
N ARG A 184 -14.67 -2.49 -4.05
CA ARG A 184 -16.01 -2.00 -4.41
C ARG A 184 -15.94 -0.63 -5.09
N LEU A 185 -15.12 0.28 -4.55
CA LEU A 185 -14.87 1.59 -5.15
C LEU A 185 -14.26 1.50 -6.55
N SER A 186 -13.39 0.51 -6.81
CA SER A 186 -12.75 0.33 -8.13
C SER A 186 -13.70 -0.06 -9.26
N VAL A 187 -14.89 -0.54 -8.91
CA VAL A 187 -15.97 -0.88 -9.86
C VAL A 187 -17.14 0.11 -9.78
N GLU A 188 -16.88 1.32 -9.26
CA GLU A 188 -17.86 2.41 -9.11
C GLU A 188 -19.06 2.08 -8.20
N ASP A 189 -18.95 1.05 -7.35
CA ASP A 189 -19.99 0.66 -6.39
C ASP A 189 -19.83 1.44 -5.07
N VAL A 190 -20.09 2.75 -5.12
CA VAL A 190 -19.73 3.72 -4.08
C VAL A 190 -20.74 3.77 -2.93
N GLU A 191 -22.04 3.72 -3.22
CA GLU A 191 -23.10 3.94 -2.24
C GLU A 191 -23.07 2.91 -1.08
N PRO A 192 -22.95 1.59 -1.33
CA PRO A 192 -22.85 0.61 -0.25
C PRO A 192 -21.63 0.83 0.65
N VAL A 193 -20.51 1.30 0.08
CA VAL A 193 -19.29 1.60 0.84
C VAL A 193 -19.48 2.81 1.75
N VAL A 194 -20.22 3.83 1.27
CA VAL A 194 -20.52 5.02 2.07
C VAL A 194 -21.45 4.69 3.24
N GLU A 195 -22.48 3.86 3.03
CA GLU A 195 -23.35 3.43 4.13
C GLU A 195 -22.60 2.57 5.15
N GLU A 196 -21.76 1.64 4.69
CA GLU A 196 -20.93 0.84 5.56
C GLU A 196 -19.95 1.69 6.37
N ALA A 197 -19.36 2.73 5.77
CA ALA A 197 -18.48 3.66 6.47
C ALA A 197 -19.18 4.39 7.64
N LYS A 198 -20.45 4.78 7.47
CA LYS A 198 -21.24 5.40 8.55
C LYS A 198 -21.51 4.42 9.68
N SER A 199 -21.99 3.22 9.34
CA SER A 199 -22.24 2.13 10.30
C SER A 199 -20.98 1.80 11.09
N PHE A 200 -19.85 1.65 10.40
CA PHE A 200 -18.55 1.41 11.01
C PHE A 200 -18.14 2.52 11.99
N ALA A 201 -18.32 3.79 11.60
CA ALA A 201 -17.98 4.93 12.46
C ALA A 201 -18.88 5.00 13.72
N GLU A 202 -20.16 4.67 13.59
CA GLU A 202 -21.09 4.61 14.73
C GLU A 202 -20.68 3.51 15.72
N GLN A 203 -20.36 2.31 15.21
CA GLN A 203 -19.89 1.19 16.03
C GLN A 203 -18.57 1.52 16.73
N TYR A 204 -17.63 2.12 15.99
CA TYR A 204 -16.36 2.58 16.54
C TYR A 204 -16.58 3.60 17.65
N ALA A 205 -17.44 4.61 17.45
CA ALA A 205 -17.72 5.61 18.47
C ALA A 205 -18.35 4.99 19.74
N GLN A 206 -19.26 4.02 19.60
CA GLN A 206 -19.89 3.34 20.73
C GLN A 206 -18.88 2.54 21.58
N LEU A 207 -17.93 1.86 20.94
CA LEU A 207 -16.89 1.08 21.63
C LEU A 207 -15.94 1.94 22.46
N TYR A 208 -15.63 3.16 22.00
CA TYR A 208 -14.75 4.08 22.75
C TYR A 208 -15.51 4.92 23.78
N ALA A 209 -16.82 5.14 23.59
CA ALA A 209 -17.67 5.79 24.59
C ALA A 209 -17.93 4.89 25.81
N SER A 210 -18.12 3.58 25.61
CA SER A 210 -18.29 2.62 26.71
C SER A 210 -16.99 2.37 27.49
N ALA A 211 -15.83 2.53 26.87
CA ALA A 211 -14.52 2.40 27.53
C ALA A 211 -14.16 3.59 28.46
N GLN A 212 -14.88 4.71 28.39
CA GLN A 212 -14.67 5.90 29.24
C GLN A 212 -15.71 6.04 30.37
N GLY A 213 -16.70 5.13 30.45
CA GLY A 213 -17.80 5.18 31.41
C GLY A 213 -17.60 4.39 32.71
N ASP A 214 -16.52 3.60 32.83
CA ASP A 214 -16.20 2.79 34.02
C ASP A 214 -15.02 3.41 34.81
N SER A 215 -15.15 4.66 35.26
CA SER A 215 -14.20 5.29 36.19
C SER A 215 -14.88 6.06 37.29
#